data_AF-A0A9E5EWY9-F1
#
_entry.id   AF-A0A9E5EWY9-F1
#
_cell.length_a   1.000
_cell.length_b   1.000
_cell.length_c   1.000
_cell.angle_alpha   90.00
_cell.angle_beta   90.00
_cell.angle_gamma   90.00
#
_symmetry.space_group_name_H-M   'P 1'
#
loop_
_entity.id
_entity.type
_entity.pdbx_description
1 polymer ?
#
loop_
_entity_poly.entity_id
_entity_poly.type
_entity_poly.pdbx_seq_one_letter_code
_entity_poly.pdbx_strand_id
1 'polypeptide(L)'
;MQSPANVYNLSGPLLSVKKIALEFGDHLKIAPQFSGVEKNGALLTNSSKLNRLLGEPATPISTVIKWTAQWLKNNGRSLGKPTKFEVSDGKY
;
A
#
# COMPACT_ATOMS: atom_id res chain seq x y z
N MET A 1 9.66 -11.34 29.06
CA MET A 1 10.10 -10.68 27.81
C MET A 1 11.24 -11.50 27.22
N GLN A 2 11.28 -11.73 25.90
CA GLN A 2 12.38 -12.45 25.25
C GLN A 2 13.54 -11.49 24.95
N SER A 3 14.77 -11.96 25.14
CA SER A 3 16.01 -11.26 24.75
C SER A 3 16.86 -12.19 23.88
N PRO A 4 17.26 -11.78 22.66
CA PRO A 4 16.93 -10.51 22.02
C PRO A 4 15.44 -10.40 21.62
N ALA A 5 15.00 -9.18 21.26
CA ALA A 5 13.64 -8.94 20.81
C ALA A 5 13.35 -9.66 19.48
N ASN A 6 12.10 -10.12 19.32
CA ASN A 6 11.67 -10.71 18.06
C ASN A 6 11.52 -9.65 16.97
N VAL A 7 12.05 -9.94 15.78
CA VAL A 7 11.82 -9.15 14.57
C VAL A 7 10.59 -9.70 13.82
N TYR A 8 9.73 -8.78 13.39
CA TYR A 8 8.53 -9.07 12.60
C TYR A 8 8.42 -8.10 11.43
N ASN A 9 8.00 -8.66 10.29
CA ASN A 9 7.59 -7.90 9.13
C ASN A 9 6.09 -7.60 9.21
N LEU A 10 5.69 -6.35 8.95
CA LEU A 10 4.29 -5.94 8.86
C LEU A 10 3.97 -5.50 7.44
N SER A 11 2.97 -6.12 6.83
CA SER A 11 2.53 -5.86 5.46
C SER A 11 1.09 -6.34 5.27
N GLY A 12 0.53 -6.07 4.10
CA GLY A 12 -0.82 -6.47 3.70
C GLY A 12 -0.83 -7.47 2.54
N PRO A 13 -2.01 -7.70 1.92
CA PRO A 13 -2.11 -8.55 0.75
C PRO A 13 -1.32 -7.99 -0.45
N LEU A 14 -1.08 -8.83 -1.46
CA LEU A 14 -0.51 -8.39 -2.73
C LEU A 14 -1.50 -7.47 -3.46
N LEU A 15 -1.02 -6.32 -3.94
CA LEU A 15 -1.84 -5.29 -4.57
C LEU A 15 -1.31 -4.92 -5.96
N SER A 16 -2.23 -4.65 -6.89
CA SER A 16 -1.91 -4.11 -8.21
C SER A 16 -2.06 -2.60 -8.22
N VAL A 17 -1.00 -1.88 -8.60
CA VAL A 17 -1.00 -0.42 -8.74
C VAL A 17 -2.10 0.02 -9.71
N LYS A 18 -2.24 -0.66 -10.85
CA LYS A 18 -3.25 -0.35 -11.86
C LYS A 18 -4.66 -0.49 -11.32
N LYS A 19 -4.96 -1.59 -10.61
CA LYS A 19 -6.30 -1.81 -10.02
C LYS A 19 -6.63 -0.73 -8.99
N ILE A 20 -5.69 -0.39 -8.10
CA ILE A 20 -5.88 0.64 -7.09
C ILE A 20 -6.08 2.02 -7.72
N ALA A 21 -5.29 2.36 -8.74
CA ALA A 21 -5.43 3.63 -9.44
C ALA A 21 -6.81 3.77 -10.12
N LEU A 22 -7.33 2.70 -10.70
CA LEU A 22 -8.69 2.67 -11.26
C LEU A 22 -9.76 2.86 -10.18
N GLU A 23 -9.63 2.17 -9.04
CA GLU A 23 -10.54 2.33 -7.90
C GLU A 23 -10.53 3.76 -7.34
N PHE A 24 -9.35 4.39 -7.23
CA PHE A 24 -9.25 5.81 -6.92
C PHE A 24 -9.92 6.68 -7.98
N GLY A 25 -9.79 6.36 -9.27
CA GLY A 25 -10.45 7.09 -10.34
C GLY A 25 -11.97 7.06 -10.23
N ASP A 26 -12.54 5.92 -9.88
CA ASP A 26 -13.98 5.76 -9.64
C ASP A 26 -14.45 6.57 -8.42
N HIS A 27 -13.67 6.56 -7.35
CA HIS A 27 -13.97 7.34 -6.16
C HIS A 27 -13.84 8.84 -6.41
N LEU A 28 -12.77 9.29 -7.07
CA LEU A 28 -12.45 10.71 -7.26
C LEU A 28 -13.12 11.33 -8.49
N LYS A 29 -13.71 10.52 -9.37
CA LYS A 29 -14.24 10.94 -10.68
C LYS A 29 -13.17 11.56 -11.57
N ILE A 30 -11.97 10.98 -11.52
CA ILE A 30 -10.80 11.40 -12.31
C ILE A 30 -10.24 10.15 -12.99
N ALA A 31 -10.22 10.13 -14.32
CA ALA A 31 -9.66 8.99 -15.05
C ALA A 31 -8.13 8.94 -14.87
N PRO A 32 -7.57 7.85 -14.31
CA PRO A 32 -6.12 7.71 -14.19
C PRO A 32 -5.48 7.54 -15.56
N GLN A 33 -4.34 8.20 -15.76
CA GLN A 33 -3.52 8.03 -16.96
C GLN A 33 -2.33 7.14 -16.62
N PHE A 34 -2.04 6.17 -17.48
CA PHE A 34 -0.93 5.25 -17.32
C PHE A 34 0.08 5.45 -18.46
N SER A 35 1.36 5.40 -18.13
CA SER A 35 2.45 5.46 -19.10
C SER A 35 3.53 4.44 -18.73
N GLY A 36 4.38 4.10 -19.71
CA GLY A 36 5.42 3.08 -19.54
C GLY A 36 4.91 1.64 -19.67
N VAL A 37 5.74 0.69 -19.24
CA VAL A 37 5.47 -0.75 -19.30
C VAL A 37 5.34 -1.31 -17.89
N GLU A 38 4.26 -2.05 -17.64
CA GLU A 38 4.05 -2.74 -16.37
C GLU A 38 5.15 -3.79 -16.14
N LYS A 39 5.81 -3.72 -14.98
CA LYS A 39 6.86 -4.67 -14.62
C LYS A 39 6.25 -5.93 -14.01
N ASN A 40 6.87 -7.09 -14.28
CA ASN A 40 6.42 -8.39 -13.79
C ASN A 40 6.92 -8.73 -12.36
N GLY A 41 7.04 -7.74 -11.48
CA GLY A 41 7.60 -7.96 -10.15
C GLY A 41 7.44 -6.76 -9.21
N ALA A 42 7.48 -7.05 -7.91
CA ALA A 42 7.43 -6.09 -6.82
C ALA A 42 8.32 -6.55 -5.66
N LEU A 43 8.80 -5.62 -4.84
CA LEU A 43 9.41 -5.94 -3.55
C LEU A 43 8.29 -6.32 -2.58
N LEU A 44 8.23 -7.60 -2.20
CA LEU A 44 7.20 -8.14 -1.32
C LEU A 44 7.78 -8.46 0.06
N THR A 45 6.97 -8.19 1.09
CA THR A 45 7.31 -8.45 2.48
C THR A 45 6.53 -9.65 2.98
N ASN A 46 7.21 -10.64 3.55
CA ASN A 46 6.55 -11.80 4.16
C ASN A 46 6.20 -11.54 5.62
N SER A 47 4.90 -11.37 5.90
CA SER A 47 4.35 -11.09 7.24
C SER A 47 3.73 -12.31 7.93
N SER A 48 3.90 -13.52 7.39
CA SER A 48 3.27 -14.74 7.92
C SER A 48 3.59 -15.01 9.40
N LYS A 49 4.80 -14.65 9.88
CA LYS A 49 5.17 -14.77 11.31
C LYS A 49 4.30 -13.89 12.21
N LEU A 50 3.99 -12.66 11.77
CA LEU A 50 3.17 -11.72 12.54
C LEU A 50 1.68 -12.10 12.45
N ASN A 51 1.22 -12.49 11.26
CA ASN A 51 -0.18 -12.87 11.05
C ASN A 51 -0.57 -14.10 11.87
N ARG A 52 0.34 -15.08 12.07
CA ARG A 52 0.09 -16.20 12.98
C ARG A 52 -0.11 -15.77 14.44
N LEU A 53 0.49 -14.65 14.84
CA LEU A 53 0.43 -14.15 16.21
C LEU A 53 -0.78 -13.23 16.43
N LEU A 54 -1.07 -12.35 15.47
CA LEU A 54 -2.05 -11.27 15.62
C LEU A 54 -3.28 -11.39 14.71
N GLY A 55 -3.30 -12.38 13.82
CA GLY A 55 -4.30 -12.50 12.75
C GLY A 55 -3.95 -11.65 11.53
N GLU A 56 -4.79 -11.77 10.50
CA GLU A 56 -4.73 -10.91 9.31
C GLU A 56 -5.19 -9.47 9.65
N PRO A 57 -4.76 -8.44 8.89
CA PRO A 57 -5.24 -7.08 9.08
C PRO A 57 -6.78 -7.01 9.01
N ALA A 58 -7.40 -6.50 10.07
CA ALA A 58 -8.86 -6.43 10.19
C ALA A 58 -9.50 -5.42 9.23
N THR A 59 -8.74 -4.41 8.78
CA THR A 59 -9.23 -3.38 7.85
C THR A 59 -8.94 -3.80 6.41
N PRO A 60 -9.97 -4.03 5.57
CA PRO A 60 -9.78 -4.37 4.16
C PRO A 60 -9.15 -3.22 3.38
N ILE A 61 -8.33 -3.55 2.38
CA ILE A 61 -7.64 -2.52 1.57
C ILE A 61 -8.61 -1.56 0.87
N SER A 62 -9.76 -2.04 0.42
CA SER A 62 -10.81 -1.20 -0.20
C SER A 62 -11.35 -0.13 0.76
N THR A 63 -11.40 -0.43 2.06
CA THR A 63 -11.79 0.55 3.08
C THR A 63 -10.73 1.63 3.23
N VAL A 64 -9.45 1.25 3.23
CA VAL A 64 -8.33 2.19 3.26
C VAL A 64 -8.36 3.10 2.02
N ILE A 65 -8.53 2.54 0.83
CA ILE A 65 -8.63 3.28 -0.44
C ILE A 65 -9.78 4.29 -0.39
N LYS A 66 -10.97 3.86 0.03
CA LYS A 66 -12.14 4.73 0.18
C LYS A 66 -11.88 5.88 1.16
N TRP A 67 -11.28 5.62 2.32
CA TRP A 67 -10.96 6.66 3.31
C TRP A 67 -9.93 7.64 2.78
N THR A 68 -8.88 7.15 2.12
CA THR A 68 -7.88 8.01 1.47
C THR A 68 -8.53 8.89 0.39
N ALA A 69 -9.42 8.34 -0.44
CA ALA A 69 -10.12 9.12 -1.45
C ALA A 69 -11.00 10.22 -0.84
N GLN A 70 -11.69 9.92 0.27
CA GLN A 70 -12.48 10.90 1.02
C GLN A 70 -11.61 12.00 1.63
N TRP A 71 -10.45 11.63 2.19
CA TRP A 71 -9.48 12.61 2.70
C TRP A 71 -9.06 13.60 1.60
N LEU A 72 -8.75 13.10 0.41
CA LEU A 72 -8.37 13.92 -0.73
C LEU A 72 -9.53 14.84 -1.19
N LYS A 73 -10.76 14.33 -1.27
CA LYS A 73 -11.95 15.12 -1.63
C LYS A 73 -12.20 16.28 -0.67
N ASN A 74 -11.85 16.10 0.59
CA ASN A 74 -12.02 17.10 1.63
C ASN A 74 -10.83 18.07 1.72
N ASN A 75 -10.00 18.17 0.68
CA ASN A 75 -8.78 18.97 0.66
C ASN A 75 -7.84 18.67 1.83
N GLY A 76 -7.80 17.40 2.26
CA GLY A 76 -6.95 16.95 3.35
C GLY A 76 -5.48 17.21 3.06
N ARG A 77 -4.72 17.61 4.08
CA ARG A 77 -3.30 17.97 3.95
C ARG A 77 -2.49 16.80 3.39
N SER A 78 -1.73 17.06 2.34
CA SER A 78 -0.61 16.21 1.92
C SER A 78 0.68 16.71 2.55
N LEU A 79 1.55 15.80 2.98
CA LEU A 79 2.88 16.16 3.45
C LEU A 79 3.85 16.49 2.30
N GLY A 80 3.48 16.17 1.05
CA GLY A 80 4.31 16.44 -0.13
C GLY A 80 5.68 15.77 -0.09
N LYS A 81 5.87 14.76 0.77
CA LYS A 81 7.15 14.06 0.92
C LYS A 81 7.28 12.98 -0.16
N PRO A 82 8.48 12.80 -0.74
CA PRO A 82 8.73 11.71 -1.67
C PRO A 82 8.52 10.37 -0.96
N THR A 83 7.86 9.43 -1.63
CA THR A 83 7.56 8.11 -1.07
C THR A 83 8.59 7.04 -1.43
N LYS A 84 9.33 7.23 -2.54
CA LYS A 84 10.29 6.26 -3.10
C LYS A 84 9.67 4.90 -3.45
N PHE A 85 8.35 4.79 -3.58
CA PHE A 85 7.68 3.52 -3.90
C PHE A 85 7.91 3.05 -5.35
N GLU A 86 8.44 3.93 -6.20
CA GLU A 86 8.86 3.63 -7.57
C GLU A 86 10.21 2.89 -7.66
N VAL A 87 10.99 2.87 -6.58
CA VAL A 87 12.31 2.22 -6.53
C VAL A 87 12.13 0.75 -6.16
N SER A 88 12.58 -0.14 -7.05
CA SER A 88 12.49 -1.59 -6.89
C SER A 88 13.84 -2.31 -7.01
N ASP A 89 14.95 -1.58 -6.85
CA ASP A 89 16.32 -2.10 -7.03
C ASP A 89 16.92 -2.71 -5.75
N GLY A 90 16.19 -2.60 -4.63
CA GLY A 90 16.59 -3.15 -3.34
C GLY A 90 17.71 -2.36 -2.62
N LYS A 91 18.09 -1.18 -3.13
CA LYS A 91 19.11 -0.32 -2.52
C LYS A 91 18.43 0.86 -1.83
N TYR A 92 18.48 0.89 -0.50
CA TYR A 92 17.85 1.91 0.35
C TYR A 92 18.88 2.57 1.27
#